data_AF-E0RWT7-F1
#
_entry.id   AF-E0RWT7-F1
#
_cell.length_a   1.000
_cell.length_b   1.000
_cell.length_c   1.000
_cell.angle_alpha   90.00
_cell.angle_beta   90.00
_cell.angle_gamma   90.00
#
_symmetry.space_group_name_H-M   'P 1'
#
loop_
_entity.id
_entity.type
_entity.pdbx_description
1 polymer ?
#
loop_
_entity_poly.entity_id
_entity_poly.type
_entity_poly.pdbx_seq_one_letter_code
_entity_poly.pdbx_strand_id
1 'polypeptide(L)'
;MEKRQCKFHMKITGQTASDIFKKDSVQLNIVVSEEEKEVKSNPEKYSGVYKELAEILGDAATMKVWKRFAGLNITFPQKLYSADYRKDFIKENMDEMRPAELARTLGLTERRIRQIIIEIKNER
;
A
#
# COMPACT_ATOMS: atom_id res chain seq x y z
N MET A 1 23.00 59.53 -17.20
CA MET A 1 22.74 58.35 -18.04
C MET A 1 21.62 57.53 -17.42
N GLU A 2 20.80 56.95 -18.30
CA GLU A 2 19.40 56.56 -18.18
C GLU A 2 19.15 55.34 -17.26
N LYS A 3 18.14 55.43 -16.37
CA LYS A 3 17.66 54.26 -15.61
C LYS A 3 16.70 53.47 -16.50
N ARG A 4 17.11 52.31 -17.01
CA ARG A 4 16.22 51.40 -17.75
C ARG A 4 15.20 50.79 -16.78
N GLN A 5 13.95 51.22 -16.89
CA GLN A 5 12.81 50.54 -16.27
C GLN A 5 12.38 49.40 -17.19
N CYS A 6 12.59 48.15 -16.79
CA CYS A 6 12.02 46.99 -17.49
C CYS A 6 10.54 46.85 -17.12
N LYS A 7 9.63 47.20 -18.04
CA LYS A 7 8.18 46.92 -17.90
C LYS A 7 7.92 45.46 -18.27
N PHE A 8 7.80 44.57 -17.28
CA PHE A 8 7.24 43.24 -17.49
C PHE A 8 5.70 43.34 -17.59
N HIS A 9 5.15 43.16 -18.79
CA HIS A 9 3.73 42.89 -18.96
C HIS A 9 3.49 41.39 -18.82
N MET A 10 3.10 40.96 -17.62
CA MET A 10 2.64 39.59 -17.37
C MET A 10 1.15 39.52 -17.73
N LYS A 11 0.82 38.93 -18.88
CA LYS A 11 -0.57 38.62 -19.22
C LYS A 11 -0.99 37.42 -18.37
N ILE A 12 -1.69 37.68 -17.27
CA ILE A 12 -2.29 36.64 -16.43
C ILE A 12 -3.47 36.06 -17.22
N THR A 13 -3.22 35.04 -18.03
CA THR A 13 -4.30 34.14 -18.47
C THR A 13 -4.70 33.32 -17.26
N GLY A 14 -5.81 33.68 -16.62
CA GLY A 14 -6.37 32.98 -15.47
C GLY A 14 -6.84 31.59 -15.86
N GLN A 15 -5.90 30.64 -15.91
CA GLN A 15 -6.21 29.22 -15.82
C GLN A 15 -5.98 28.85 -14.36
N THR A 16 -7.07 28.56 -13.66
CA THR A 16 -7.03 28.10 -12.28
C THR A 16 -6.40 26.70 -12.25
N ALA A 17 -5.76 26.31 -11.15
CA ALA A 17 -5.16 24.97 -11.04
C ALA A 17 -6.19 23.83 -11.31
N SER A 18 -7.47 24.08 -11.00
CA SER A 18 -8.58 23.18 -11.33
C SER A 18 -8.81 22.97 -12.83
N ASP A 19 -8.47 23.96 -13.67
CA ASP A 19 -8.66 23.90 -15.13
C ASP A 19 -7.58 23.06 -15.81
N ILE A 20 -6.40 22.96 -15.18
CA ILE A 20 -5.31 22.06 -15.60
C ILE A 20 -5.70 20.61 -15.29
N PHE A 21 -6.21 20.35 -14.08
CA PHE A 21 -6.56 18.99 -13.64
C PHE A 21 -7.74 18.35 -14.38
N LYS A 22 -8.69 19.12 -14.92
CA LYS A 22 -9.82 18.55 -15.68
C LYS A 22 -9.41 17.91 -17.02
N LYS A 23 -8.30 18.35 -17.62
CA LYS A 23 -7.87 17.84 -18.94
C LYS A 23 -7.24 16.45 -18.90
N ASP A 24 -6.71 16.03 -17.75
CA ASP A 24 -6.10 14.70 -17.57
C ASP A 24 -7.11 13.61 -17.19
N SER A 25 -8.41 13.86 -17.42
CA SER A 25 -9.44 12.83 -17.43
C SER A 25 -9.26 11.92 -18.65
N VAL A 26 -8.12 11.24 -18.75
CA VAL A 26 -7.88 10.20 -19.75
C VAL A 26 -8.84 9.06 -19.46
N GLN A 27 -9.84 8.99 -20.33
CA GLN A 27 -10.83 7.93 -20.55
C GLN A 27 -10.48 6.61 -19.84
N LEU A 28 -11.16 6.38 -18.71
CA LEU A 28 -11.16 5.13 -17.98
C LEU A 28 -12.02 4.10 -18.72
N ASN A 29 -11.55 3.62 -19.87
CA ASN A 29 -12.08 2.44 -20.54
C ASN A 29 -10.94 1.43 -20.71
N ILE A 30 -10.56 0.79 -19.60
CA ILE A 30 -9.97 -0.55 -19.70
C ILE A 30 -11.03 -1.48 -19.15
N VAL A 31 -11.74 -2.06 -20.11
CA VAL A 31 -12.61 -3.22 -19.99
C VAL A 31 -11.92 -4.23 -19.08
N VAL A 32 -12.58 -4.54 -17.97
CA VAL A 32 -12.35 -5.77 -17.22
C VAL A 32 -12.76 -6.90 -18.17
N SER A 33 -11.79 -7.50 -18.84
CA SER A 33 -11.94 -8.81 -19.44
C SER A 33 -11.26 -9.79 -18.50
N GLU A 34 -12.08 -10.54 -17.80
CA GLU A 34 -11.74 -11.77 -17.12
C GLU A 34 -10.94 -12.64 -18.07
N GLU A 35 -9.65 -12.78 -17.81
CA GLU A 35 -8.81 -13.84 -18.35
C GLU A 35 -7.52 -13.77 -17.53
N GLU A 36 -7.41 -14.64 -16.52
CA GLU A 36 -6.13 -15.01 -15.90
C GLU A 36 -5.31 -15.74 -16.97
N LYS A 37 -4.85 -14.99 -17.97
CA LYS A 37 -3.72 -15.44 -18.77
C LYS A 37 -2.50 -15.21 -17.91
N GLU A 38 -1.87 -16.32 -17.55
CA GLU A 38 -0.50 -16.40 -17.06
C GLU A 38 0.42 -15.83 -18.14
N VAL A 39 0.38 -14.50 -18.30
CA VAL A 39 1.32 -13.77 -19.11
C VAL A 39 2.62 -13.90 -18.36
N LYS A 40 3.57 -14.61 -18.98
CA LYS A 40 4.94 -14.77 -18.50
C LYS A 40 5.45 -13.39 -18.08
N SER A 41 5.44 -13.14 -16.77
CA SER A 41 5.79 -11.84 -16.19
C SER A 41 7.23 -11.57 -16.59
N ASN A 42 7.49 -10.45 -17.28
CA ASN A 42 8.84 -9.95 -17.51
C ASN A 42 9.10 -8.85 -16.48
N PRO A 43 9.67 -9.16 -15.31
CA PRO A 43 9.76 -8.21 -14.20
C PRO A 43 10.72 -7.07 -14.48
N GLU A 44 11.64 -7.24 -15.45
CA GLU A 44 12.61 -6.22 -15.85
C GLU A 44 11.98 -4.95 -16.44
N LYS A 45 10.69 -5.01 -16.81
CA LYS A 45 9.96 -3.83 -17.28
C LYS A 45 9.64 -2.83 -16.16
N TYR A 46 9.75 -3.22 -14.88
CA TYR A 46 9.44 -2.35 -13.75
C TYR A 46 10.70 -1.82 -13.07
N SER A 47 10.60 -0.61 -12.52
CA SER A 47 11.68 0.06 -11.80
C SER A 47 11.62 -0.20 -10.29
N GLY A 48 12.78 -0.50 -9.69
CA GLY A 48 12.96 -0.55 -8.23
C GLY A 48 12.04 -1.57 -7.55
N VAL A 49 11.37 -1.16 -6.47
CA VAL A 49 10.49 -2.04 -5.66
C VAL A 49 9.37 -2.69 -6.48
N TYR A 50 8.93 -2.06 -7.59
CA TYR A 50 7.90 -2.66 -8.45
C TYR A 50 8.38 -3.91 -9.20
N LYS A 51 9.68 -4.08 -9.42
CA LYS A 51 10.24 -5.32 -9.97
C LYS A 51 10.05 -6.46 -8.97
N GLU A 52 10.42 -6.24 -7.72
CA GLU A 52 10.26 -7.21 -6.63
C GLU A 52 8.78 -7.55 -6.42
N LEU A 53 7.90 -6.55 -6.44
CA LEU A 53 6.45 -6.77 -6.35
C LEU A 53 5.92 -7.60 -7.53
N ALA A 54 6.40 -7.38 -8.75
CA ALA A 54 5.98 -8.16 -9.92
C ALA A 54 6.51 -9.60 -9.91
N GLU A 55 7.67 -9.84 -9.31
CA GLU A 55 8.21 -11.19 -9.10
C GLU A 55 7.41 -11.96 -8.05
N ILE A 56 6.99 -11.30 -6.96
CA ILE A 56 6.28 -11.94 -5.84
C ILE A 56 4.77 -12.06 -6.10
N LEU A 57 4.14 -11.00 -6.60
CA LEU A 57 2.67 -10.87 -6.71
C LEU A 57 2.17 -10.98 -8.16
N GLY A 58 3.06 -10.87 -9.15
CA GLY A 58 2.70 -10.82 -10.56
C GLY A 58 2.34 -9.41 -11.07
N ASP A 59 2.23 -9.31 -12.39
CA ASP A 59 1.99 -8.06 -13.13
C ASP A 59 0.67 -7.38 -12.71
N ALA A 60 -0.42 -8.15 -12.68
CA ALA A 60 -1.75 -7.60 -12.43
C ALA A 60 -1.88 -7.00 -11.02
N ALA A 61 -1.31 -7.65 -10.01
CA ALA A 61 -1.31 -7.16 -8.64
C ALA A 61 -0.42 -5.91 -8.48
N THR A 62 0.76 -5.91 -9.10
CA THR A 62 1.68 -4.77 -9.07
C THR A 62 1.06 -3.52 -9.69
N MET A 63 0.34 -3.67 -10.80
CA MET A 63 -0.39 -2.57 -11.43
C MET A 63 -1.51 -2.01 -10.52
N LYS A 64 -2.20 -2.86 -9.77
CA LYS A 64 -3.21 -2.41 -8.79
C LYS A 64 -2.57 -1.59 -7.66
N VAL A 65 -1.41 -2.01 -7.15
CA VAL A 65 -0.66 -1.28 -6.11
C VAL A 65 -0.22 0.08 -6.65
N TRP A 66 0.44 0.12 -7.82
CA TRP A 66 0.87 1.38 -8.43
C TRP A 66 -0.29 2.35 -8.64
N LYS A 67 -1.40 1.88 -9.23
CA LYS A 67 -2.58 2.73 -9.51
C LYS A 67 -3.18 3.35 -8.24
N ARG A 68 -3.10 2.68 -7.08
CA ARG A 68 -3.67 3.15 -5.82
C ARG A 68 -2.72 4.03 -5.03
N PHE A 69 -1.42 3.82 -5.14
CA PHE A 69 -0.43 4.39 -4.22
C PHE A 69 0.65 5.24 -4.90
N ALA A 70 0.67 5.34 -6.23
CA ALA A 70 1.64 6.18 -6.94
C ALA A 70 1.59 7.64 -6.45
N GLY A 71 2.76 8.20 -6.17
CA GLY A 71 2.92 9.56 -5.63
C GLY A 71 2.81 9.66 -4.10
N LEU A 72 2.46 8.58 -3.40
CA LEU A 72 2.46 8.51 -1.94
C LEU A 72 3.76 7.86 -1.43
N ASN A 73 4.29 8.36 -0.32
CA ASN A 73 5.36 7.69 0.42
C ASN A 73 4.72 6.73 1.43
N ILE A 74 4.86 5.42 1.20
CA ILE A 74 4.33 4.36 2.08
C ILE A 74 5.48 3.62 2.73
N THR A 75 5.44 3.50 4.05
CA THR A 75 6.36 2.66 4.81
C THR A 75 5.61 1.42 5.29
N PHE A 76 6.08 0.24 4.92
CA PHE A 76 5.49 -1.02 5.37
C PHE A 76 5.84 -1.27 6.84
N PRO A 77 4.85 -1.33 7.76
CA PRO A 77 5.10 -1.69 9.14
C PRO A 77 5.60 -3.14 9.24
N GLN A 78 6.45 -3.42 10.23
CA GLN A 78 6.89 -4.79 10.52
C GLN A 78 5.74 -5.72 10.95
N LYS A 79 4.68 -5.16 11.55
CA LYS A 79 3.50 -5.91 11.99
C LYS A 79 2.50 -5.97 10.85
N LEU A 80 2.21 -7.18 10.37
CA LEU A 80 1.24 -7.41 9.29
C LEU A 80 -0.21 -7.26 9.78
N TYR A 81 -0.56 -7.87 10.91
CA TYR A 81 -1.93 -7.93 11.41
C TYR A 81 -2.23 -6.84 12.45
N SER A 82 -3.50 -6.41 12.50
CA SER A 82 -4.00 -5.46 13.50
C SER A 82 -3.91 -6.03 14.92
N ALA A 83 -4.00 -5.15 15.93
CA ALA A 83 -4.02 -5.61 17.32
C ALA A 83 -5.26 -6.47 17.61
N ASP A 84 -6.41 -6.07 17.09
CA ASP A 84 -7.69 -6.73 17.31
C ASP A 84 -7.71 -8.11 16.66
N TYR A 85 -7.32 -8.21 15.38
CA TYR A 85 -7.24 -9.50 14.69
C TYR A 85 -6.31 -10.48 15.40
N ARG A 86 -5.19 -10.01 15.93
CA ARG A 86 -4.28 -10.88 16.70
C ARG A 86 -4.89 -11.36 18.00
N LYS A 87 -5.65 -10.51 18.70
CA LYS A 87 -6.37 -10.90 19.92
C LYS A 87 -7.42 -11.95 19.59
N ASP A 88 -8.22 -11.73 18.56
CA ASP A 88 -9.27 -12.65 18.12
C ASP A 88 -8.68 -14.00 17.70
N PHE A 89 -7.62 -13.98 16.87
CA PHE A 89 -6.90 -15.18 16.47
C PHE A 89 -6.35 -15.97 17.67
N ILE A 90 -5.75 -15.29 18.65
CA ILE A 90 -5.26 -15.94 19.87
C ILE A 90 -6.42 -16.51 20.68
N LYS A 91 -7.52 -15.78 20.82
CA LYS A 91 -8.70 -16.21 21.59
C LYS A 91 -9.32 -17.50 21.02
N GLU A 92 -9.31 -17.64 19.70
CA GLU A 92 -9.83 -18.83 19.01
C GLU A 92 -8.89 -20.03 19.09
N ASN A 93 -7.56 -19.81 19.11
CA ASN A 93 -6.57 -20.87 18.95
C ASN A 93 -5.75 -21.16 20.23
N MET A 94 -5.95 -20.42 21.33
CA MET A 94 -5.14 -20.54 22.55
C MET A 94 -5.26 -21.86 23.29
N ASP A 95 -6.36 -22.60 23.09
CA ASP A 95 -6.59 -23.90 23.73
C ASP A 95 -6.02 -25.06 22.89
N GLU A 96 -5.84 -24.84 21.57
CA GLU A 96 -5.38 -25.86 20.62
C GLU A 96 -3.87 -25.74 20.31
N MET A 97 -3.34 -24.51 20.21
CA MET A 97 -1.96 -24.26 19.80
C MET A 97 -1.07 -23.86 20.97
N ARG A 98 0.22 -24.22 20.88
CA ARG A 98 1.21 -23.78 21.88
C ARG A 98 1.52 -22.28 21.70
N PRO A 99 1.81 -21.53 22.78
CA PRO A 99 2.19 -20.11 22.68
C PRO A 99 3.35 -19.83 21.73
N ALA A 100 4.29 -20.76 21.59
CA ALA A 100 5.43 -20.67 20.66
C ALA A 100 5.03 -20.81 19.18
N GLU A 101 3.94 -21.50 18.87
CA GLU A 101 3.41 -21.61 17.51
C GLU A 101 2.64 -20.35 17.13
N LEU A 102 1.77 -19.86 18.02
CA LEU A 102 1.07 -18.58 17.87
C LEU A 102 2.05 -17.42 17.65
N ALA A 103 3.18 -17.42 18.39
CA ALA A 103 4.25 -16.45 18.23
C ALA A 103 4.84 -16.45 16.81
N ARG A 104 5.12 -17.65 16.25
CA ARG A 104 5.67 -17.79 14.90
C ARG A 104 4.67 -17.35 13.83
N THR A 105 3.40 -17.75 13.96
CA THR A 105 2.35 -17.39 13.00
C THR A 105 2.06 -15.89 12.98
N LEU A 106 2.03 -15.24 14.14
CA LEU A 106 1.68 -13.82 14.27
C LEU A 106 2.90 -12.88 14.20
N GLY A 107 4.12 -13.42 14.08
CA GLY A 107 5.36 -12.63 14.14
C GLY A 107 5.54 -11.89 15.46
N LEU A 108 5.13 -12.51 16.58
CA LEU A 108 5.19 -11.95 17.92
C LEU A 108 6.19 -12.71 18.80
N THR A 109 6.64 -12.09 19.90
CA THR A 109 7.39 -12.81 20.92
C THR A 109 6.45 -13.66 21.77
N GLU A 110 6.91 -14.82 22.22
CA GLU A 110 6.13 -15.70 23.08
C GLU A 110 5.68 -14.99 24.38
N ARG A 111 6.54 -14.11 24.93
CA ARG A 111 6.20 -13.24 26.06
C ARG A 111 4.94 -12.41 25.76
N ARG A 112 4.85 -11.78 24.58
CA ARG A 112 3.69 -10.96 24.22
C ARG A 112 2.43 -11.81 24.05
N ILE A 113 2.55 -13.00 23.45
CA ILE A 113 1.43 -13.95 23.35
C ILE A 113 0.91 -14.31 24.74
N ARG A 114 1.79 -14.66 25.69
CA ARG A 114 1.39 -14.98 27.06
C ARG A 114 0.69 -13.82 27.77
N GLN A 115 1.16 -12.59 27.56
CA GLN A 115 0.48 -11.39 28.08
C GLN A 115 -0.94 -11.25 27.50
N ILE A 116 -1.10 -11.41 26.18
CA ILE A 116 -2.41 -11.32 25.53
C ILE A 116 -3.34 -12.43 26.04
N ILE A 117 -2.85 -13.65 26.24
CA ILE A 117 -3.65 -14.74 26.82
C ILE A 117 -4.13 -14.38 28.24
N ILE A 118 -3.28 -13.76 29.05
CA ILE A 118 -3.67 -13.29 30.39
C ILE A 118 -4.70 -12.17 30.29
N GLU A 119 -4.50 -11.19 29.41
CA GLU A 119 -5.47 -10.11 29.13
C GLU A 119 -6.86 -10.72 28.78
N ILE A 120 -6.90 -11.67 27.84
CA ILE A 120 -8.14 -12.36 27.41
C ILE A 120 -8.80 -13.12 28.56
N LYS A 121 -8.02 -13.79 29.42
CA LYS A 121 -8.55 -14.54 30.57
C LYS A 121 -9.11 -13.61 31.66
N ASN A 122 -8.55 -12.41 31.82
CA ASN A 122 -9.01 -11.44 32.81
C ASN A 122 -10.21 -10.62 32.33
N GLU A 123 -10.44 -10.56 31.02
CA GLU A 123 -11.63 -9.94 30.41
C GLU A 123 -12.88 -10.86 30.47
N ARG A 124 -12.71 -12.14 30.83
CA ARG A 124 -13.81 -13.11 31.05
C ARG A 124 -14.23 -13.16 32.52
#